data_AF-A0A1G3H144-F1
#
_entry.id   AF-A0A1G3H144-F1
#
_cell.length_a   1.000
_cell.length_b   1.000
_cell.length_c   1.000
_cell.angle_alpha   90.00
_cell.angle_beta   90.00
_cell.angle_gamma   90.00
#
_symmetry.space_group_name_H-M   'P 1'
#
loop_
_entity.id
_entity.type
_entity.pdbx_description
1 polymer ?
#
loop_
_entity_poly.entity_id
_entity_poly.type
_entity_poly.pdbx_seq_one_letter_code
_entity_poly.pdbx_strand_id
1 'polypeptide(L)'
;MRIDHHDLYTEFPEMRDAMDALRAANIYFAGLFGRYDRLTGKVENLEEHDMPVADFTLEDMKKARVKLKDEIYQLLLAFRAGQKHST
;
A
#
# COMPACT_ATOMS: atom_id res chain seq x y z
N MET A 1 12.70 -17.48 -7.20
CA MET A 1 11.31 -17.43 -6.70
C MET A 1 10.71 -16.12 -7.16
N ARG A 2 9.49 -16.13 -7.74
CA ARG A 2 8.78 -14.89 -8.03
C ARG A 2 8.25 -14.40 -6.70
N ILE A 3 8.84 -13.34 -6.17
CA ILE A 3 8.25 -12.59 -5.06
C ILE A 3 6.92 -12.09 -5.63
N ASP A 4 5.82 -12.68 -5.20
CA ASP A 4 4.48 -12.19 -5.50
C ASP A 4 4.37 -10.84 -4.79
N HIS A 5 4.86 -9.78 -5.45
CA HIS A 5 4.77 -8.42 -4.96
C HIS A 5 3.30 -8.15 -4.67
N HIS A 6 2.95 -8.07 -3.38
CA HIS A 6 1.63 -7.67 -2.92
C HIS A 6 1.46 -6.17 -3.16
N ASP A 7 1.48 -5.80 -4.43
CA ASP A 7 1.28 -4.45 -4.91
C ASP A 7 -0.19 -4.09 -4.79
N LEU A 8 -0.45 -2.84 -4.44
CA LEU A 8 -1.83 -2.32 -4.34
C LEU A 8 -2.55 -2.41 -5.69
N TYR A 9 -1.81 -2.40 -6.79
CA TYR A 9 -2.35 -2.60 -8.14
C TYR A 9 -2.90 -4.01 -8.38
N THR A 10 -2.40 -5.01 -7.66
CA THR A 10 -2.90 -6.39 -7.72
C THR A 10 -4.10 -6.57 -6.79
N GLU A 11 -4.06 -5.95 -5.61
CA GLU A 11 -5.16 -5.98 -4.63
C GLU A 11 -6.39 -5.18 -5.12
N PHE A 12 -6.17 -4.06 -5.83
CA PHE A 12 -7.24 -3.17 -6.29
C PHE A 12 -7.10 -2.87 -7.79
N PRO A 13 -7.30 -3.87 -8.68
CA PRO A 13 -7.16 -3.68 -10.11
C PRO A 13 -8.14 -2.66 -10.68
N GLU A 14 -9.34 -2.55 -10.10
CA GLU A 14 -10.36 -1.56 -10.48
C GLU A 14 -9.98 -0.11 -10.12
N MET A 15 -9.03 0.08 -9.20
CA MET A 15 -8.58 1.40 -8.75
C MET A 15 -7.26 1.82 -9.39
N ARG A 16 -6.73 1.06 -10.36
CA ARG A 16 -5.47 1.36 -11.05
C ARG A 16 -5.44 2.78 -11.62
N ASP A 17 -6.50 3.19 -12.30
CA ASP A 17 -6.64 4.52 -12.89
C ASP A 17 -6.62 5.63 -11.81
N ALA A 18 -7.43 5.45 -10.76
CA ALA A 18 -7.47 6.36 -9.62
C ALA A 18 -6.12 6.44 -8.91
N MET A 19 -5.41 5.33 -8.73
CA MET A 19 -4.09 5.29 -8.12
C MET A 19 -3.06 6.08 -8.94
N ASP A 20 -3.04 5.90 -10.26
CA ASP A 20 -2.08 6.59 -11.12
C ASP A 20 -2.35 8.11 -11.14
N ALA A 21 -3.62 8.49 -11.28
CA ALA A 21 -4.06 9.87 -11.19
C ALA A 21 -3.74 10.49 -9.82
N LEU A 22 -4.00 9.77 -8.71
CA LEU A 22 -3.66 10.27 -7.38
C LEU A 22 -2.17 10.36 -7.14
N ARG A 23 -1.39 9.41 -7.66
CA ARG A 23 0.06 9.39 -7.50
C ARG A 23 0.71 10.55 -8.24
N ALA A 24 0.19 10.90 -9.42
CA ALA A 24 0.63 12.07 -10.16
C ALA A 24 0.16 13.40 -9.53
N ALA A 25 -1.08 13.45 -9.02
CA ALA A 25 -1.67 14.67 -8.48
C ALA A 25 -1.34 14.93 -7.00
N ASN A 26 -1.00 13.90 -6.22
CA ASN A 26 -0.85 13.96 -4.77
C ASN A 26 0.45 13.30 -4.29
N ILE A 27 1.41 14.15 -3.88
CA ILE A 27 2.72 13.74 -3.36
C ILE A 27 2.57 12.93 -2.06
N TYR A 28 1.55 13.22 -1.23
CA TYR A 28 1.30 12.45 -0.01
C TYR A 28 0.96 10.99 -0.35
N PHE A 29 0.10 10.78 -1.34
CA PHE A 29 -0.26 9.44 -1.81
C PHE A 29 0.95 8.70 -2.38
N ALA A 30 1.76 9.37 -3.21
CA ALA A 30 3.00 8.78 -3.73
C ALA A 30 3.96 8.35 -2.59
N GLY A 31 4.03 9.14 -1.52
CA GLY A 31 4.79 8.81 -0.31
C GLY A 31 4.24 7.59 0.44
N LEU A 32 2.91 7.52 0.63
CA LEU A 32 2.24 6.38 1.26
C LEU A 32 2.45 5.09 0.45
N PHE A 33 2.27 5.16 -0.87
CA PHE A 33 2.48 4.05 -1.78
C PHE A 33 3.89 3.47 -1.64
N GLY A 34 4.92 4.33 -1.70
CA GLY A 34 6.31 3.90 -1.54
C GLY A 34 6.64 3.40 -0.12
N ARG A 35 5.92 3.85 0.92
CA ARG A 35 6.05 3.29 2.28
C ARG A 35 5.44 1.89 2.37
N TYR A 36 4.27 1.69 1.78
CA TYR A 36 3.58 0.40 1.78
C TYR A 36 4.40 -0.66 1.04
N ASP A 37 4.94 -0.31 -0.13
CA ASP A 37 5.81 -1.17 -0.95
C ASP A 37 7.06 -1.60 -0.17
N ARG A 38 7.82 -0.63 0.36
CA ARG A 38 9.01 -0.90 1.18
C ARG A 38 8.70 -1.73 2.42
N LEU A 39 7.57 -1.49 3.07
CA LEU A 39 7.18 -2.22 4.26
C LEU A 39 6.84 -3.67 3.92
N THR A 40 6.11 -3.89 2.83
CA THR A 40 5.74 -5.22 2.33
C THR A 40 6.99 -6.01 1.97
N GLY A 41 7.89 -5.44 1.16
CA GLY A 41 9.16 -6.09 0.82
C GLY A 41 10.06 -6.37 2.03
N LYS A 42 10.03 -5.50 3.06
CA LYS A 42 10.72 -5.80 4.31
C LYS A 42 10.06 -6.94 5.09
N VAL A 43 8.74 -7.00 5.18
CA VAL A 43 8.04 -8.10 5.86
C VAL A 43 8.34 -9.42 5.14
N GLU A 44 8.24 -9.45 3.81
CA GLU A 44 8.57 -10.62 2.99
C GLU A 44 10.03 -11.04 3.18
N ASN A 45 10.98 -10.10 3.19
CA ASN A 45 12.38 -10.41 3.42
C ASN A 45 12.66 -10.95 4.83
N LEU A 46 11.97 -10.43 5.85
CA LEU A 46 12.08 -10.92 7.22
C LEU A 46 11.47 -12.32 7.37
N GLU A 47 10.36 -12.60 6.69
CA GLU A 47 9.73 -13.93 6.64
C GLU A 47 10.60 -14.93 5.85
N GLU A 48 11.27 -14.51 4.77
CA GLU A 48 12.16 -15.37 3.97
C GLU A 48 13.47 -15.72 4.68
N HIS A 49 14.05 -14.79 5.43
CA HIS A 49 15.34 -15.01 6.09
C HIS A 49 15.26 -15.71 7.45
N ASP A 50 14.07 -16.15 7.91
CA ASP A 50 13.82 -16.77 9.22
C ASP A 50 14.57 -16.05 10.35
N MET A 51 14.71 -14.73 10.23
CA MET A 51 15.43 -13.95 11.21
C MET A 51 14.57 -13.93 12.48
N PRO A 52 15.14 -14.17 13.68
CA PRO A 52 14.47 -13.90 14.94
C PRO A 52 14.41 -12.38 15.14
N VAL A 53 13.76 -11.68 14.22
CA VAL A 53 13.22 -10.37 14.53
C VAL A 53 12.28 -10.58 15.70
N ALA A 54 12.46 -9.76 16.73
CA ALA A 54 11.57 -9.80 17.87
C ALA A 54 10.14 -9.78 17.32
N ASP A 55 9.32 -10.77 17.70
CA ASP A 55 7.94 -10.98 17.22
C ASP A 55 7.14 -9.66 17.15
N PHE A 56 7.45 -8.78 18.10
CA PHE A 56 6.95 -7.41 18.23
C PHE A 56 7.20 -6.50 17.01
N THR A 57 8.36 -6.57 16.37
CA THR A 57 8.70 -5.76 15.19
C THR A 57 7.90 -6.21 13.96
N LEU A 58 7.76 -7.52 13.76
CA LEU A 58 7.01 -8.07 12.63
C LEU A 58 5.51 -7.78 12.81
N GLU A 59 5.00 -7.87 14.04
CA GLU A 59 3.63 -7.50 14.38
C GLU A 59 3.37 -5.99 14.18
N ASP A 60 4.30 -5.12 14.57
CA ASP A 60 4.19 -3.67 14.32
C ASP A 60 4.22 -3.35 12.82
N MET A 61 5.06 -4.04 12.06
CA MET A 61 5.11 -3.90 10.59
C MET A 61 3.81 -4.38 9.93
N LYS A 62 3.20 -5.47 10.41
CA LYS A 62 1.87 -5.92 9.95
C LYS A 62 0.80 -4.86 10.27
N LYS A 63 0.81 -4.28 11.47
CA LYS A 63 -0.11 -3.17 11.85
C LYS A 63 0.10 -1.94 10.97
N ALA A 64 1.35 -1.55 10.72
CA ALA A 64 1.68 -0.43 9.85
C ALA A 64 1.24 -0.70 8.39
N ARG A 65 1.36 -1.94 7.89
CA ARG A 65 0.89 -2.33 6.56
C ARG A 65 -0.62 -2.15 6.44
N VAL A 66 -1.38 -2.58 7.45
CA VAL A 66 -2.84 -2.39 7.50
C VAL A 66 -3.21 -0.91 7.53
N LYS A 67 -2.54 -0.11 8.37
CA LYS A 67 -2.78 1.34 8.44
C LYS A 67 -2.51 2.05 7.11
N LEU A 68 -1.36 1.76 6.49
CA LEU A 68 -1.01 2.34 5.19
C LEU A 68 -2.03 1.95 4.11
N LYS A 69 -2.48 0.68 4.11
CA LYS A 69 -3.51 0.22 3.19
C LYS A 69 -4.83 0.98 3.40
N ASP A 70 -5.23 1.17 4.65
CA ASP A 70 -6.46 1.89 5.00
C ASP A 70 -6.39 3.36 4.54
N GLU A 71 -5.29 4.07 4.81
CA GLU A 71 -5.08 5.44 4.36
C GLU A 71 -5.12 5.57 2.83
N ILE A 72 -4.45 4.65 2.12
CA ILE A 72 -4.45 4.61 0.64
C ILE A 72 -5.86 4.38 0.13
N TYR A 73 -6.60 3.45 0.74
CA TYR A 73 -7.98 3.14 0.35
C TYR A 73 -8.92 4.33 0.60
N GLN A 74 -8.80 5.02 1.73
CA GLN A 74 -9.56 6.23 2.03
C GLN A 74 -9.32 7.33 0.98
N LEU A 75 -8.06 7.55 0.61
CA LEU A 75 -7.70 8.53 -0.43
C LEU A 75 -8.27 8.17 -1.80
N LEU A 76 -8.23 6.89 -2.17
CA LEU A 76 -8.82 6.41 -3.43
C LEU A 76 -10.34 6.55 -3.45
N LEU A 77 -11.01 6.22 -2.34
CA LEU A 77 -12.45 6.43 -2.19
C LEU A 77 -12.82 7.91 -2.29
N ALA A 78 -12.08 8.79 -1.62
CA ALA A 78 -12.30 10.23 -1.66
C ALA A 78 -12.14 10.77 -3.09
N PHE A 79 -11.10 10.35 -3.81
CA PHE A 79 -10.89 10.73 -5.20
C PHE A 79 -12.00 10.26 -6.12
N ARG A 80 -12.40 8.99 -5.99
CA ARG A 80 -13.45 8.39 -6.80
C ARG A 80 -14.83 9.02 -6.50
N ALA A 81 -15.08 9.41 -5.25
CA ALA A 81 -16.26 10.17 -4.86
C ALA A 81 -16.26 11.58 -5.49
N GLY A 82 -15.11 12.25 -5.51
CA GLY A 82 -14.94 13.55 -6.19
C GLY A 82 -15.17 13.47 -7.70
N GLN A 83 -14.69 12.40 -8.36
CA GLN A 83 -14.89 12.20 -9.79
C GLN A 83 -16.36 11.93 -10.17
N LYS A 84 -17.13 11.26 -9.32
CA LYS A 84 -18.56 10.98 -9.58
C LYS A 84 -19.47 12.21 -9.56
N HIS A 85 -19.05 13.33 -8.97
CA HIS A 85 -19.87 14.54 -8.83
C HIS A 85 -19.72 15.52 -10.01
N SER A 86 -18.86 15.22 -10.99
CA SER A 86 -18.64 16.11 -12.14
C SER A 86 -19.56 15.83 -13.34
N THR A 87 -20.73 15.21 -13.14
CA THR A 87 -21.72 14.91 -14.20
C THR A 87 -22.95 15.79 -14.08
#